data_AF-A0A962AB42-F1
#
_entry.id   AF-A0A962AB42-F1
#
_cell.length_a   1.000
_cell.length_b   1.000
_cell.length_c   1.000
_cell.angle_alpha   90.00
_cell.angle_beta   90.00
_cell.angle_gamma   90.00
#
_symmetry.space_group_name_H-M   'P 1'
#
loop_
_entity.id
_entity.type
_entity.pdbx_description
1 polymer ?
#
loop_
_entity_poly.entity_id
_entity_poly.type
_entity_poly.pdbx_seq_one_letter_code
_entity_poly.pdbx_strand_id
1 'polypeptide(L)'
;MNFLAGLRRAGVLLILATAALQASHAAAQVDCNRLAAQIAAAGRGGGSSQAAAAARRQQSEIARLAAHANAIGCNRPHFLFFDDRPRQCDGLNARIQSLRANLAQLQQAAYGGGGSRQQLQQQYDYYCRGAQRTPDFIERLFGGRDQIIYPPADGEAENTDQQIVDDKPRGGSEAVCVRTCDGSFFPISYSARRANLGDLQEMCTALCPAAEVKLYTRSMRDMKTAVSIDGDPYTSLENAFKYEKAVVPQCSCRKPGQSWSEALVDAERLLGQGRKGDIIVTPEKAEELSRPQQPGQAAQLKGKKRGKATAFDPQAMKKLLEEQKRAADAESERERDIGARAPTAGDQQSGIDFRRD
;
A
#
# COMPACT_ATOMS: atom_id res chain seq x y z
N MET A 1 26.30 -51.00 -90.53
CA MET A 1 26.76 -52.39 -90.30
C MET A 1 27.65 -52.39 -89.07
N ASN A 2 27.30 -53.24 -88.10
CA ASN A 2 28.19 -53.87 -87.09
C ASN A 2 28.80 -52.98 -86.00
N PHE A 3 29.07 -53.44 -84.78
CA PHE A 3 28.54 -54.49 -83.90
C PHE A 3 29.14 -54.18 -82.51
N LEU A 4 28.36 -54.49 -81.47
CA LEU A 4 28.63 -54.68 -80.05
C LEU A 4 30.08 -54.76 -79.48
N ALA A 5 30.14 -54.29 -78.22
CA ALA A 5 30.75 -54.93 -77.02
C ALA A 5 32.08 -54.39 -76.45
N GLY A 6 32.01 -54.03 -75.17
CA GLY A 6 33.15 -53.80 -74.27
C GLY A 6 32.69 -53.58 -72.82
N LEU A 7 32.35 -54.67 -72.11
CA LEU A 7 32.07 -54.72 -70.67
C LEU A 7 33.34 -54.45 -69.85
N ARG A 8 33.30 -53.58 -68.82
CA ARG A 8 33.99 -53.81 -67.53
C ARG A 8 33.22 -53.16 -66.37
N ARG A 9 33.17 -53.92 -65.28
CA ARG A 9 32.32 -53.77 -64.09
C ARG A 9 32.80 -52.63 -63.17
N ALA A 10 31.90 -51.74 -62.82
CA ALA A 10 31.83 -50.99 -61.56
C ALA A 10 30.38 -50.49 -61.49
N GLY A 11 29.47 -51.02 -60.68
CA GLY A 11 29.62 -51.13 -59.24
C GLY A 11 29.47 -49.75 -58.63
N VAL A 12 28.26 -49.19 -58.58
CA VAL A 12 27.74 -48.31 -57.51
C VAL A 12 26.22 -48.21 -57.69
N LEU A 13 25.53 -48.49 -56.59
CA LEU A 13 24.09 -48.47 -56.45
C LEU A 13 23.48 -47.09 -56.72
N LEU A 14 22.33 -47.15 -57.38
CA LEU A 14 21.34 -46.10 -57.54
C LEU A 14 20.71 -45.83 -56.16
N ILE A 15 21.18 -44.80 -55.46
CA ILE A 15 20.56 -44.29 -54.22
C ILE A 15 19.97 -42.91 -54.53
N LEU A 16 18.66 -42.83 -54.33
CA LEU A 16 17.83 -41.64 -54.35
C LEU A 16 18.47 -40.48 -53.57
N ALA A 17 18.85 -39.42 -54.29
CA ALA A 17 19.18 -38.13 -53.69
C ALA A 17 17.90 -37.35 -53.41
N THR A 18 17.10 -37.81 -52.44
CA THR A 18 16.25 -36.90 -51.65
C THR A 18 17.18 -36.19 -50.68
N ALA A 19 17.85 -35.13 -51.15
CA ALA A 19 18.60 -34.23 -50.30
C ALA A 19 17.60 -33.51 -49.39
N ALA A 20 17.46 -34.05 -48.19
CA ALA A 20 16.71 -33.45 -47.10
C ALA A 20 17.29 -32.05 -46.82
N LEU A 21 16.45 -31.02 -46.94
CA LEU A 21 16.65 -29.79 -46.18
C LEU A 21 16.48 -30.15 -44.70
N GLN A 22 17.55 -30.62 -44.06
CA GLN A 22 17.66 -30.60 -42.61
C GLN A 22 18.45 -29.35 -42.23
N ALA A 23 17.72 -28.22 -42.17
CA ALA A 23 18.16 -27.09 -41.37
C ALA A 23 18.11 -27.54 -39.91
N SER A 24 19.26 -27.99 -39.40
CA SER A 24 19.49 -28.18 -37.96
C SER A 24 19.26 -26.84 -37.27
N HIS A 25 18.05 -26.63 -36.76
CA HIS A 25 17.80 -25.62 -35.75
C HIS A 25 18.50 -26.13 -34.50
N ALA A 26 19.78 -25.83 -34.36
CA ALA A 26 20.46 -25.91 -33.07
C ALA A 26 19.84 -24.82 -32.18
N ALA A 27 18.66 -25.11 -31.63
CA ALA A 27 18.20 -24.44 -30.44
C ALA A 27 19.30 -24.67 -29.40
N ALA A 28 19.98 -23.59 -29.01
CA ALA A 28 20.99 -23.65 -27.96
C ALA A 28 20.31 -24.30 -26.74
N GLN A 29 20.64 -25.57 -26.48
CA GLN A 29 20.01 -26.33 -25.43
C GLN A 29 20.51 -25.73 -24.12
N VAL A 30 19.71 -24.83 -23.53
CA VAL A 30 20.06 -24.19 -22.26
C VAL A 30 20.13 -25.28 -21.21
N ASP A 31 21.35 -25.59 -20.76
CA ASP A 31 21.58 -26.61 -19.74
C ASP A 31 21.19 -26.06 -18.36
N CYS A 32 19.97 -26.37 -17.97
CA CYS A 32 19.36 -25.97 -16.71
C CYS A 32 20.15 -26.45 -15.49
N ASN A 33 20.79 -27.61 -15.56
CA ASN A 33 21.61 -28.13 -14.45
C ASN A 33 22.86 -27.27 -14.26
N ARG A 34 23.46 -26.82 -15.36
CA ARG A 34 24.61 -25.92 -15.34
C ARG A 34 24.25 -24.53 -14.81
N LEU A 35 23.06 -24.01 -15.13
CA LEU A 35 22.59 -22.73 -14.58
C LEU A 35 22.29 -22.85 -13.08
N ALA A 36 21.65 -23.94 -12.65
CA ALA A 36 21.38 -24.21 -11.23
C ALA A 36 22.67 -24.31 -10.41
N ALA A 37 23.71 -24.95 -10.94
CA ALA A 37 25.03 -25.00 -10.30
C ALA A 37 25.69 -23.61 -10.18
N GLN A 38 25.54 -22.74 -11.18
CA GLN A 38 26.04 -21.36 -11.13
C GLN A 38 25.30 -20.51 -10.08
N ILE A 39 23.98 -20.68 -9.95
CA ILE A 39 23.16 -20.01 -8.91
C ILE A 39 23.61 -20.46 -7.51
N ALA A 40 23.83 -21.76 -7.32
CA ALA A 40 24.28 -22.33 -6.06
C ALA A 40 25.69 -21.85 -5.67
N ALA A 41 26.58 -21.68 -6.64
CA ALA A 41 27.92 -21.12 -6.43
C ALA A 41 27.88 -19.62 -6.08
N ALA A 42 27.05 -18.84 -6.78
CA ALA A 42 26.87 -17.41 -6.53
C ALA A 42 26.29 -17.11 -5.13
N GLY A 43 25.44 -18.00 -4.61
CA GLY A 43 24.86 -17.88 -3.27
C GLY A 43 25.84 -17.99 -2.10
N ARG A 44 27.08 -18.44 -2.33
CA ARG A 44 28.11 -18.57 -1.29
C ARG A 44 28.90 -17.26 -1.06
N GLY A 45 28.77 -16.27 -1.93
CA GLY A 45 29.33 -14.92 -1.76
C GLY A 45 28.33 -13.99 -1.06
N GLY A 46 28.19 -14.12 0.26
CA GLY A 46 27.27 -13.31 1.06
C GLY A 46 27.74 -11.86 1.17
N GLY A 47 26.96 -10.92 0.64
CA GLY A 47 27.16 -9.50 0.91
C GLY A 47 26.86 -9.17 2.37
N SER A 48 27.50 -8.14 2.92
CA SER A 48 27.34 -7.83 4.34
C SER A 48 25.99 -7.14 4.59
N SER A 49 25.19 -7.68 5.52
CA SER A 49 23.92 -7.09 5.95
C SER A 49 24.10 -5.66 6.51
N GLN A 50 25.28 -5.38 7.08
CA GLN A 50 25.67 -4.05 7.53
C GLN A 50 25.90 -3.08 6.37
N ALA A 51 26.55 -3.50 5.26
CA ALA A 51 26.64 -2.69 4.06
C ALA A 51 25.27 -2.51 3.38
N ALA A 52 24.40 -3.52 3.43
CA ALA A 52 23.03 -3.40 2.92
C ALA A 52 22.20 -2.37 3.73
N ALA A 53 22.33 -2.37 5.05
CA ALA A 53 21.70 -1.37 5.92
C ALA A 53 22.27 0.03 5.70
N ALA A 54 23.59 0.17 5.51
CA ALA A 54 24.24 1.43 5.19
C ALA A 54 23.79 1.97 3.82
N ALA A 55 23.71 1.11 2.79
CA ALA A 55 23.22 1.48 1.46
C ALA A 55 21.76 1.97 1.51
N ARG A 56 20.88 1.30 2.28
CA ARG A 56 19.48 1.72 2.45
C ARG A 56 19.36 3.10 3.11
N ARG A 57 20.18 3.40 4.12
CA ARG A 57 20.21 4.73 4.76
C ARG A 57 20.58 5.81 3.75
N GLN A 58 21.64 5.57 2.97
CA GLN A 58 22.12 6.53 1.97
C GLN A 58 21.12 6.73 0.81
N GLN A 59 20.39 5.69 0.41
CA GLN A 59 19.30 5.78 -0.55
C GLN A 59 18.21 6.77 -0.08
N SER A 60 17.84 6.73 1.20
CA SER A 60 16.81 7.62 1.75
C SER A 60 17.22 9.09 1.75
N GLU A 61 18.51 9.39 1.94
CA GLU A 61 19.04 10.75 1.88
C GLU A 61 19.03 11.29 0.44
N ILE A 62 19.43 10.46 -0.53
CA ILE A 62 19.35 10.80 -1.95
C ILE A 62 17.90 11.04 -2.36
N ALA A 63 16.96 10.20 -1.89
CA ALA A 63 15.54 10.36 -2.20
C ALA A 63 14.98 11.69 -1.67
N ARG A 64 15.35 12.09 -0.44
CA ARG A 64 14.96 13.39 0.13
C ARG A 64 15.54 14.56 -0.67
N LEU A 65 16.83 14.52 -1.01
CA LEU A 65 17.48 15.58 -1.80
C LEU A 65 16.94 15.67 -3.22
N ALA A 66 16.66 14.53 -3.85
CA ALA A 66 16.05 14.48 -5.17
C ALA A 66 14.61 15.02 -5.16
N ALA A 67 13.81 14.69 -4.15
CA ALA A 67 12.48 15.25 -3.97
C ALA A 67 12.51 16.77 -3.80
N HIS A 68 13.47 17.28 -3.00
CA HIS A 68 13.68 18.72 -2.86
C HIS A 68 14.09 19.38 -4.18
N ALA A 69 15.04 18.78 -4.91
CA ALA A 69 15.47 19.26 -6.23
C ALA A 69 14.31 19.29 -7.24
N ASN A 70 13.42 18.30 -7.21
CA ASN A 70 12.22 18.27 -8.04
C ASN A 70 11.21 19.36 -7.63
N ALA A 71 11.04 19.61 -6.33
CA ALA A 71 10.11 20.62 -5.81
C ALA A 71 10.53 22.05 -6.20
N ILE A 72 11.82 22.34 -6.27
CA ILE A 72 12.37 23.63 -6.75
C ILE A 72 12.51 23.69 -8.29
N GLY A 73 12.04 22.66 -9.01
CA GLY A 73 12.00 22.66 -10.47
C GLY A 73 13.32 22.31 -11.18
N CYS A 74 14.32 21.78 -10.47
CA CYS A 74 15.64 21.48 -11.07
C CYS A 74 15.63 20.39 -12.15
N ASN A 75 14.60 19.55 -12.16
CA ASN A 75 14.47 18.42 -13.09
C ASN A 75 13.33 18.61 -14.11
N ARG A 76 12.87 19.86 -14.29
CA ARG A 76 11.80 20.17 -15.25
C ARG A 76 12.33 19.93 -16.67
N PRO A 77 11.62 19.15 -17.51
CA PRO A 77 12.07 18.86 -18.86
C PRO A 77 12.17 20.15 -19.68
N HIS A 78 13.29 20.30 -20.38
CA HIS A 78 13.56 21.42 -21.25
C HIS A 78 12.60 21.39 -22.44
N PHE A 79 11.69 22.37 -22.52
CA PHE A 79 10.96 22.66 -23.74
C PHE A 79 11.64 23.83 -24.44
N LEU A 80 11.76 23.73 -25.78
CA LEU A 80 12.64 24.50 -26.66
C LEU A 80 12.48 26.04 -26.68
N PHE A 81 11.81 26.66 -25.72
CA PHE A 81 11.65 28.12 -25.63
C PHE A 81 11.59 28.69 -24.19
N PHE A 82 11.77 27.88 -23.13
CA PHE A 82 11.71 28.34 -21.73
C PHE A 82 12.85 27.72 -20.91
N ASP A 83 13.94 28.48 -20.73
CA ASP A 83 15.09 28.08 -19.90
C ASP A 83 14.95 28.65 -18.48
N ASP A 84 13.95 28.14 -17.74
CA ASP A 84 13.68 28.53 -16.35
C ASP A 84 14.37 27.58 -15.35
N ARG A 85 15.57 27.08 -15.66
CA ARG A 85 16.37 26.34 -14.68
C ARG A 85 17.21 27.31 -13.85
N PRO A 86 16.95 27.46 -12.54
CA PRO A 86 17.77 28.33 -11.71
C PRO A 86 19.18 27.74 -11.55
N ARG A 87 20.23 28.56 -11.70
CA ARG A 87 21.65 28.14 -11.66
C ARG A 87 22.09 27.40 -10.39
N GLN A 88 21.34 27.57 -9.30
CA GLN A 88 21.53 26.83 -8.05
C GLN A 88 21.28 25.31 -8.17
N CYS A 89 20.60 24.86 -9.23
CA CYS A 89 20.32 23.46 -9.51
C CYS A 89 21.56 22.67 -9.94
N ASP A 90 22.55 23.31 -10.56
CA ASP A 90 23.72 22.60 -11.10
C ASP A 90 24.58 22.00 -9.98
N GLY A 91 24.85 22.80 -8.94
CA GLY A 91 25.59 22.34 -7.77
C GLY A 91 24.85 21.27 -6.97
N LEU A 92 23.52 21.39 -6.86
CA LEU A 92 22.69 20.40 -6.16
C LEU A 92 22.61 19.08 -6.93
N ASN A 93 22.44 19.13 -8.25
CA ASN A 93 22.40 17.95 -9.11
C ASN A 93 23.76 17.24 -9.14
N ALA A 94 24.87 17.98 -9.22
CA ALA A 94 26.22 17.41 -9.14
C ALA A 94 26.44 16.66 -7.81
N ARG A 95 25.97 17.21 -6.69
CA ARG A 95 26.03 16.57 -5.37
C ARG A 95 25.15 15.31 -5.27
N ILE A 96 23.98 15.31 -5.88
CA ILE A 96 23.12 14.11 -5.95
C ILE A 96 23.80 13.01 -6.78
N GLN A 97 24.45 13.36 -7.89
CA GLN A 97 25.14 12.38 -8.73
C GLN A 97 26.38 11.79 -8.05
N SER A 98 27.15 12.59 -7.29
CA SER A 98 28.28 12.05 -6.52
C SER A 98 27.83 11.09 -5.42
N LEU A 99 26.71 11.39 -4.75
CA LEU A 99 26.10 10.48 -3.75
C LEU A 99 25.61 9.17 -4.37
N ARG A 100 25.03 9.23 -5.58
CA ARG A 100 24.60 8.02 -6.33
C ARG A 100 25.78 7.16 -6.76
N ALA A 101 26.88 7.76 -7.20
CA ALA A 101 28.09 7.03 -7.57
C ALA A 101 28.70 6.30 -6.36
N ASN A 102 28.73 6.94 -5.19
CA ASN A 102 29.19 6.30 -3.95
C ASN A 102 28.28 5.13 -3.53
N LEU A 103 26.98 5.26 -3.78
CA LEU A 103 26.00 4.24 -3.47
C LEU A 103 26.15 2.98 -4.34
N ALA A 104 26.53 3.13 -5.62
CA ALA A 104 26.82 1.98 -6.48
C ALA A 104 27.99 1.12 -5.92
N GLN A 105 29.02 1.77 -5.37
CA GLN A 105 30.14 1.08 -4.73
C GLN A 105 29.72 0.35 -3.45
N LEU A 106 28.87 0.99 -2.62
CA LEU A 106 28.31 0.37 -1.42
C LEU A 106 27.33 -0.77 -1.75
N GLN A 107 26.56 -0.65 -2.82
CA GLN A 107 25.67 -1.70 -3.30
C GLN A 107 26.47 -2.89 -3.83
N GLN A 108 27.59 -2.67 -4.51
CA GLN A 108 28.50 -3.76 -4.89
C GLN A 108 29.13 -4.42 -3.65
N ALA A 109 29.44 -3.68 -2.58
CA ALA A 109 29.89 -4.28 -1.32
C ALA A 109 28.77 -5.01 -0.56
N ALA A 110 27.53 -4.52 -0.66
CA ALA A 110 26.34 -5.08 -0.01
C ALA A 110 25.73 -6.27 -0.75
N TYR A 111 25.89 -6.32 -2.08
CA TYR A 111 25.22 -7.26 -2.98
C TYR A 111 26.17 -7.92 -3.98
N GLY A 112 27.49 -7.76 -3.83
CA GLY A 112 28.54 -8.20 -4.77
C GLY A 112 28.58 -9.68 -5.13
N GLY A 113 27.82 -10.53 -4.42
CA GLY A 113 27.48 -11.90 -4.86
C GLY A 113 25.98 -12.19 -4.96
N GLY A 114 25.12 -11.31 -4.43
CA GLY A 114 23.66 -11.49 -4.39
C GLY A 114 22.93 -11.01 -5.64
N GLY A 115 23.43 -9.95 -6.30
CA GLY A 115 22.81 -9.40 -7.52
C GLY A 115 22.94 -10.34 -8.73
N SER A 116 24.11 -10.94 -8.92
CA SER A 116 24.37 -11.92 -9.99
C SER A 116 23.53 -13.19 -9.82
N ARG A 117 23.26 -13.59 -8.57
CA ARG A 117 22.39 -14.74 -8.27
C ARG A 117 20.94 -14.46 -8.71
N GLN A 118 20.41 -13.28 -8.39
CA GLN A 118 19.06 -12.90 -8.79
C GLN A 118 18.90 -12.89 -10.32
N GLN A 119 19.90 -12.36 -11.04
CA GLN A 119 19.88 -12.33 -12.51
C GLN A 119 19.95 -13.74 -13.12
N LEU A 120 20.83 -14.62 -12.61
CA LEU A 120 20.89 -16.02 -13.03
C LEU A 120 19.60 -16.78 -12.72
N GLN A 121 18.95 -16.45 -11.61
CA GLN A 121 17.71 -17.08 -11.19
C GLN A 121 16.52 -16.69 -12.08
N GLN A 122 16.43 -15.43 -12.52
CA GLN A 122 15.46 -15.02 -13.53
C GLN A 122 15.67 -15.74 -14.86
N GLN A 123 16.93 -15.91 -15.28
CA GLN A 123 17.26 -16.64 -16.50
C GLN A 123 16.91 -18.13 -16.38
N TYR A 124 17.18 -18.75 -15.23
CA TYR A 124 16.75 -20.11 -14.95
C TYR A 124 15.23 -20.25 -15.00
N ASP A 125 14.51 -19.31 -14.39
CA ASP A 125 13.06 -19.34 -14.37
C ASP A 125 12.47 -19.22 -15.78
N TYR A 126 13.05 -18.36 -16.62
CA TYR A 126 12.62 -18.20 -18.00
C TYR A 126 12.89 -19.45 -18.87
N TYR A 127 14.12 -19.99 -18.83
CA TYR A 127 14.51 -21.08 -19.73
C TYR A 127 14.16 -22.48 -19.21
N CYS A 128 14.11 -22.66 -17.89
CA CYS A 128 14.01 -23.99 -17.26
C CYS A 128 12.66 -24.26 -16.60
N ARG A 129 12.04 -23.25 -15.99
CA ARG A 129 10.73 -23.43 -15.32
C ARG A 129 9.58 -23.63 -16.31
N GLY A 130 9.70 -23.08 -17.53
CA GLY A 130 8.73 -23.26 -18.61
C GLY A 130 8.80 -24.62 -19.31
N ALA A 131 9.94 -25.32 -19.27
CA ALA A 131 10.14 -26.59 -19.97
C ALA A 131 9.55 -27.81 -19.24
N GLN A 132 9.21 -27.69 -17.96
CA GLN A 132 8.65 -28.76 -17.13
C GLN A 132 7.12 -28.74 -17.00
N ARG A 133 6.44 -27.72 -17.53
CA ARG A 133 4.98 -27.74 -17.66
C ARG A 133 4.63 -28.42 -18.97
N THR A 134 4.17 -29.66 -18.90
CA THR A 134 3.38 -30.22 -20.00
C THR A 134 2.08 -29.41 -20.05
N PRO A 135 1.77 -28.68 -21.13
CA PRO A 135 0.57 -27.85 -21.16
C PRO A 135 -0.65 -28.78 -21.12
N ASP A 136 -1.46 -28.59 -20.08
CA ASP A 136 -2.67 -29.37 -19.85
C ASP A 136 -3.73 -29.03 -20.91
N PHE A 137 -4.69 -29.93 -21.11
CA PHE A 137 -5.67 -29.88 -22.20
C PHE A 137 -6.40 -28.54 -22.30
N ILE A 138 -6.76 -27.94 -21.15
CA ILE A 138 -7.46 -26.64 -21.07
C ILE A 138 -6.58 -25.50 -21.62
N GLU A 139 -5.27 -25.57 -21.40
CA GLU A 139 -4.30 -24.54 -21.85
C GLU A 139 -4.08 -24.60 -23.37
N ARG A 140 -4.22 -25.80 -23.96
CA ARG A 140 -4.27 -26.00 -25.42
C ARG A 140 -5.61 -25.61 -26.04
N LEU A 141 -6.70 -25.77 -25.29
CA LEU A 141 -8.06 -25.45 -25.75
C LEU A 141 -8.37 -23.94 -25.68
N PHE A 142 -7.76 -23.21 -24.73
CA PHE A 142 -8.05 -21.80 -24.50
C PHE A 142 -6.87 -20.83 -24.69
N GLY A 143 -5.67 -21.31 -25.05
CA GLY A 143 -4.53 -20.46 -25.42
C GLY A 143 -4.08 -19.54 -24.28
N GLY A 144 -3.15 -20.01 -23.46
CA GLY A 144 -2.62 -19.35 -22.25
C GLY A 144 -2.59 -17.81 -22.30
N ARG A 145 -3.42 -17.18 -21.46
CA ARG A 145 -3.49 -15.73 -21.26
C ARG A 145 -2.74 -15.32 -20.00
N ASP A 146 -1.43 -15.53 -19.96
CA ASP A 146 -0.58 -15.02 -18.87
C ASP A 146 0.54 -14.12 -19.43
N GLN A 147 0.16 -12.87 -19.73
CA GLN A 147 1.08 -11.74 -19.74
C GLN A 147 0.43 -10.56 -19.01
N ILE A 148 0.42 -10.60 -17.68
CA ILE A 148 0.39 -9.37 -16.88
C ILE A 148 1.61 -9.42 -15.95
N ILE A 149 2.62 -8.64 -16.33
CA ILE A 149 3.87 -8.44 -15.58
C ILE A 149 3.57 -7.46 -14.44
N TYR A 150 3.70 -7.89 -13.19
CA TYR A 150 3.79 -7.00 -12.02
C TYR A 150 5.19 -7.12 -11.40
N PRO A 151 5.85 -6.01 -11.01
CA PRO A 151 7.24 -6.02 -10.54
C PRO A 151 7.39 -6.74 -9.18
N PRO A 152 8.54 -7.43 -8.93
CA PRO A 152 8.74 -8.21 -7.72
C PRO A 152 9.04 -7.32 -6.51
N ALA A 153 8.27 -7.53 -5.43
CA ALA A 153 8.59 -7.07 -4.09
C ALA A 153 9.57 -8.07 -3.43
N ASP A 154 10.53 -7.52 -2.71
CA ASP A 154 11.68 -8.17 -2.12
C ASP A 154 11.37 -8.87 -0.79
N GLY A 155 11.63 -10.19 -0.76
CA GLY A 155 12.11 -10.93 0.42
C GLY A 155 11.04 -11.52 1.36
N GLU A 156 10.91 -12.84 1.35
CA GLU A 156 11.45 -13.73 2.40
C GLU A 156 11.30 -15.18 1.92
N ALA A 157 12.36 -15.97 2.15
CA ALA A 157 12.40 -17.36 1.74
C ALA A 157 11.49 -18.19 2.64
N GLU A 158 10.43 -18.76 2.07
CA GLU A 158 9.82 -19.95 2.65
C GLU A 158 9.49 -20.93 1.52
N ASN A 159 9.79 -22.20 1.78
CA ASN A 159 9.59 -23.34 0.90
C ASN A 159 8.32 -23.21 0.07
N THR A 160 8.46 -23.01 -1.25
CA THR A 160 7.37 -23.30 -2.17
C THR A 160 7.40 -24.80 -2.47
N ASP A 161 6.95 -25.57 -1.48
CA ASP A 161 6.00 -26.63 -1.77
C ASP A 161 4.95 -26.04 -2.72
N GLN A 162 4.50 -26.84 -3.68
CA GLN A 162 3.52 -26.43 -4.68
C GLN A 162 2.50 -25.50 -4.03
N GLN A 163 2.41 -24.23 -4.48
CA GLN A 163 1.28 -23.38 -4.15
C GLN A 163 0.07 -23.98 -4.86
N ILE A 164 -0.40 -25.10 -4.32
CA ILE A 164 -1.82 -25.37 -4.18
C ILE A 164 -2.32 -24.08 -3.57
N VAL A 165 -3.04 -23.28 -4.36
CA VAL A 165 -3.88 -22.23 -3.84
C VAL A 165 -4.92 -22.97 -3.00
N ASP A 166 -4.52 -23.29 -1.78
CA ASP A 166 -5.33 -24.02 -0.84
C ASP A 166 -6.30 -22.94 -0.37
N ASP A 167 -7.41 -22.78 -1.09
CA ASP A 167 -8.59 -21.93 -0.81
C ASP A 167 -9.17 -22.20 0.61
N LYS A 168 -8.49 -23.03 1.41
CA LYS A 168 -8.77 -23.26 2.81
C LYS A 168 -8.77 -21.93 3.57
N PRO A 169 -9.84 -21.65 4.30
CA PRO A 169 -9.92 -20.51 5.20
C PRO A 169 -8.84 -20.63 6.28
N ARG A 170 -7.80 -19.80 6.16
CA ARG A 170 -6.70 -19.74 7.14
C ARG A 170 -6.51 -18.35 7.73
N GLY A 171 -7.23 -17.36 7.20
CA GLY A 171 -7.03 -15.96 7.51
C GLY A 171 -5.72 -15.43 6.93
N GLY A 172 -5.27 -14.27 7.43
CA GLY A 172 -4.00 -13.68 7.01
C GLY A 172 -3.75 -12.33 7.67
N SER A 173 -2.85 -11.53 7.10
CA SER A 173 -2.46 -10.24 7.67
C SER A 173 -3.35 -9.08 7.22
N GLU A 174 -4.21 -9.28 6.22
CA GLU A 174 -5.12 -8.24 5.74
C GLU A 174 -6.41 -8.28 6.56
N ALA A 175 -6.74 -7.16 7.21
CA ALA A 175 -7.98 -6.99 7.94
C ALA A 175 -9.08 -6.48 7.00
N VAL A 176 -10.26 -7.10 7.08
CA VAL A 176 -11.42 -6.78 6.24
C VAL A 176 -12.68 -6.75 7.10
N CYS A 177 -13.45 -5.69 6.98
CA CYS A 177 -14.74 -5.56 7.63
C CYS A 177 -15.81 -6.16 6.73
N VAL A 178 -16.58 -7.12 7.24
CA VAL A 178 -17.63 -7.83 6.50
C VAL A 178 -18.98 -7.47 7.11
N ARG A 179 -19.91 -7.01 6.28
CA ARG A 179 -21.31 -6.81 6.65
C ARG A 179 -22.06 -8.13 6.61
N THR A 180 -22.69 -8.51 7.72
CA THR A 180 -23.26 -9.87 7.88
C THR A 180 -24.56 -10.07 7.08
N CYS A 181 -25.27 -8.99 6.76
CA CYS A 181 -26.60 -9.07 6.16
C CYS A 181 -26.60 -9.27 4.62
N ASP A 182 -25.48 -8.98 3.95
CA ASP A 182 -25.29 -9.21 2.51
C ASP A 182 -23.89 -9.76 2.14
N GLY A 183 -23.04 -9.98 3.14
CA GLY A 183 -21.67 -10.48 2.95
C GLY A 183 -20.73 -9.48 2.30
N SER A 184 -21.15 -8.24 2.02
CA SER A 184 -20.27 -7.24 1.41
C SER A 184 -19.11 -6.92 2.35
N PHE A 185 -17.93 -6.61 1.80
CA PHE A 185 -16.76 -6.31 2.61
C PHE A 185 -16.02 -5.05 2.14
N PHE A 186 -15.22 -4.48 3.03
CA PHE A 186 -14.26 -3.44 2.70
C PHE A 186 -12.96 -3.63 3.50
N PRO A 187 -11.79 -3.46 2.87
CA PRO A 187 -10.51 -3.56 3.57
C PRO A 187 -10.27 -2.33 4.45
N ILE A 188 -9.58 -2.53 5.56
CA ILE A 188 -9.07 -1.44 6.39
C ILE A 188 -7.56 -1.32 6.23
N SER A 189 -7.02 -0.09 6.27
CA SER A 189 -5.62 0.20 5.97
C SER A 189 -4.60 -0.34 6.99
N TYR A 190 -5.04 -1.18 7.92
CA TYR A 190 -4.26 -1.70 9.03
C TYR A 190 -4.09 -3.21 8.91
N SER A 191 -2.86 -3.69 9.10
CA SER A 191 -2.62 -5.13 9.16
C SER A 191 -3.20 -5.73 10.44
N ALA A 192 -3.86 -6.87 10.29
CA ALA A 192 -4.33 -7.68 11.41
C ALA A 192 -3.16 -8.29 12.17
N ARG A 193 -3.14 -8.11 13.49
CA ARG A 193 -2.26 -8.79 14.43
C ARG A 193 -3.10 -9.25 15.62
N ARG A 194 -2.73 -10.34 16.28
CA ARG A 194 -3.52 -10.85 17.42
C ARG A 194 -3.79 -9.78 18.50
N ALA A 195 -2.82 -8.89 18.73
CA ALA A 195 -2.91 -7.84 19.74
C ALA A 195 -3.89 -6.71 19.42
N ASN A 196 -4.31 -6.51 18.16
CA ASN A 196 -5.18 -5.39 17.76
C ASN A 196 -6.51 -5.83 17.11
N LEU A 197 -6.87 -7.12 17.15
CA LEU A 197 -8.11 -7.60 16.54
C LEU A 197 -9.36 -6.97 17.17
N GLY A 198 -9.34 -6.70 18.48
CA GLY A 198 -10.42 -5.99 19.18
C GLY A 198 -10.60 -4.56 18.66
N ASP A 199 -9.52 -3.78 18.63
CA ASP A 199 -9.54 -2.41 18.10
C ASP A 199 -9.99 -2.35 16.64
N LEU A 200 -9.60 -3.35 15.83
CA LEU A 200 -10.01 -3.45 14.43
C LEU A 200 -11.49 -3.81 14.29
N GLN A 201 -12.05 -4.64 15.20
CA GLN A 201 -13.48 -4.94 15.25
C GLN A 201 -14.30 -3.69 15.63
N GLU A 202 -13.81 -2.91 16.59
CA GLU A 202 -14.41 -1.63 16.96
C GLU A 202 -14.37 -0.65 15.78
N MET A 203 -13.23 -0.57 15.09
CA MET A 203 -13.09 0.24 13.87
C MET A 203 -14.08 -0.18 12.78
N CYS A 204 -14.28 -1.48 12.55
CA CYS A 204 -15.30 -1.95 11.60
C CYS A 204 -16.69 -1.43 11.95
N THR A 205 -17.07 -1.53 13.24
CA THR A 205 -18.37 -1.09 13.75
C THR A 205 -18.55 0.41 13.57
N ALA A 206 -17.52 1.19 13.86
CA ALA A 206 -17.54 2.64 13.68
C ALA A 206 -17.59 3.06 12.20
N LEU A 207 -16.97 2.30 11.30
CA LEU A 207 -17.01 2.54 9.85
C LEU A 207 -18.34 2.12 9.21
N CYS A 208 -19.14 1.29 9.89
CA CYS A 208 -20.42 0.81 9.36
C CYS A 208 -21.52 0.74 10.44
N PRO A 209 -21.95 1.89 11.02
CA PRO A 209 -22.83 1.89 12.18
C PRO A 209 -24.29 1.52 11.90
N ALA A 210 -24.73 1.56 10.64
CA ALA A 210 -26.12 1.24 10.27
C ALA A 210 -26.33 -0.24 9.90
N ALA A 211 -25.31 -1.09 9.99
CA ALA A 211 -25.43 -2.52 9.74
C ALA A 211 -24.51 -3.32 10.68
N GLU A 212 -24.85 -4.57 10.93
CA GLU A 212 -23.97 -5.45 11.69
C GLU A 212 -22.76 -5.84 10.84
N VAL A 213 -21.57 -5.71 11.44
CA VAL A 213 -20.29 -6.01 10.80
C VAL A 213 -19.41 -6.88 11.69
N LYS A 214 -18.66 -7.76 11.05
CA LYS A 214 -17.67 -8.63 11.69
C LYS A 214 -16.32 -8.46 11.01
N LEU A 215 -15.27 -8.47 11.81
CA LEU A 215 -13.90 -8.45 11.35
C LEU A 215 -13.52 -9.85 10.88
N TYR A 216 -13.00 -9.90 9.65
CA TYR A 216 -12.33 -11.05 9.09
C TYR A 216 -10.87 -10.69 8.79
N THR A 217 -10.02 -11.71 8.77
CA THR A 217 -8.65 -11.61 8.27
C THR A 217 -8.52 -12.49 7.04
N ARG A 218 -7.73 -12.09 6.04
CA ARG A 218 -7.55 -12.89 4.81
C ARG A 218 -6.12 -12.86 4.29
N SER A 219 -5.81 -13.80 3.41
CA SER A 219 -4.58 -13.84 2.63
C SER A 219 -4.85 -13.46 1.17
N MET A 220 -3.86 -12.85 0.52
CA MET A 220 -3.82 -12.62 -0.93
C MET A 220 -5.08 -12.00 -1.57
N ARG A 221 -5.77 -11.07 -0.89
CA ARG A 221 -7.01 -10.43 -1.38
C ARG A 221 -8.16 -11.37 -1.76
N ASP A 222 -8.11 -12.65 -1.36
CA ASP A 222 -9.17 -13.62 -1.63
C ASP A 222 -10.04 -13.83 -0.38
N MET A 223 -11.35 -13.62 -0.52
CA MET A 223 -12.32 -13.82 0.55
C MET A 223 -12.59 -15.28 0.91
N LYS A 224 -12.29 -16.25 0.04
CA LYS A 224 -12.42 -17.67 0.40
C LYS A 224 -11.45 -18.07 1.51
N THR A 225 -10.31 -17.41 1.57
CA THR A 225 -9.31 -17.61 2.63
C THR A 225 -9.68 -16.91 3.94
N ALA A 226 -10.72 -16.09 3.95
CA ALA A 226 -11.01 -15.20 5.06
C ALA A 226 -11.59 -15.94 6.27
N VAL A 227 -11.13 -15.58 7.46
CA VAL A 227 -11.52 -16.18 8.74
C VAL A 227 -11.81 -15.08 9.76
N SER A 228 -12.91 -15.22 10.51
CA SER A 228 -13.33 -14.27 11.54
C SER A 228 -12.37 -14.28 12.73
N ILE A 229 -12.53 -13.32 13.64
CA ILE A 229 -11.81 -13.33 14.92
C ILE A 229 -12.10 -14.57 15.77
N ASP A 230 -13.29 -15.18 15.58
CA ASP A 230 -13.76 -16.36 16.30
C ASP A 230 -13.31 -17.68 15.64
N GLY A 231 -12.71 -17.60 14.44
CA GLY A 231 -12.23 -18.76 13.69
C GLY A 231 -13.20 -19.27 12.61
N ASP A 232 -14.34 -18.61 12.44
CA ASP A 232 -15.33 -19.01 11.43
C ASP A 232 -14.90 -18.58 10.03
N PRO A 233 -14.96 -19.46 9.02
CA PRO A 233 -14.63 -19.08 7.65
C PRO A 233 -15.70 -18.17 7.07
N TYR A 234 -15.31 -17.19 6.25
CA TYR A 234 -16.27 -16.28 5.60
C TYR A 234 -17.29 -17.04 4.74
N THR A 235 -16.88 -18.13 4.11
CA THR A 235 -17.75 -19.00 3.32
C THR A 235 -18.86 -19.69 4.13
N SER A 236 -18.76 -19.74 5.47
CA SER A 236 -19.84 -20.26 6.33
C SER A 236 -20.90 -19.24 6.69
N LEU A 237 -20.67 -17.95 6.40
CA LEU A 237 -21.65 -16.90 6.64
C LEU A 237 -22.87 -17.13 5.73
N GLU A 238 -24.07 -17.09 6.29
CA GLU A 238 -25.33 -17.34 5.55
C GLU A 238 -25.47 -16.47 4.28
N ASN A 239 -25.03 -15.21 4.36
CA ASN A 239 -25.07 -14.26 3.26
C ASN A 239 -23.72 -14.07 2.54
N ALA A 240 -22.78 -15.01 2.66
CA ALA A 240 -21.49 -14.94 1.95
C ALA A 240 -21.69 -14.71 0.44
N PHE A 241 -20.92 -13.78 -0.14
CA PHE A 241 -20.94 -13.40 -1.55
C PHE A 241 -22.31 -12.95 -2.11
N LYS A 242 -23.31 -12.67 -1.26
CA LYS A 242 -24.65 -12.28 -1.72
C LYS A 242 -24.64 -10.93 -2.47
N TYR A 243 -23.79 -10.01 -2.05
CA TYR A 243 -23.55 -8.71 -2.70
C TYR A 243 -23.19 -8.82 -4.19
N GLU A 244 -22.63 -9.95 -4.64
CA GLU A 244 -22.28 -10.17 -6.05
C GLU A 244 -23.51 -10.42 -6.92
N LYS A 245 -24.61 -10.89 -6.33
CA LYS A 245 -25.82 -11.30 -7.04
C LYS A 245 -26.94 -10.28 -6.91
N ALA A 246 -27.03 -9.61 -5.76
CA ALA A 246 -28.11 -8.68 -5.49
C ALA A 246 -27.70 -7.59 -4.49
N VAL A 247 -28.22 -6.39 -4.71
CA VAL A 247 -28.16 -5.30 -3.73
C VAL A 247 -29.29 -5.48 -2.73
N VAL A 248 -28.97 -5.51 -1.44
CA VAL A 248 -29.95 -5.60 -0.35
C VAL A 248 -30.20 -4.19 0.18
N PRO A 249 -31.36 -3.54 -0.09
CA PRO A 249 -31.55 -2.11 0.18
C PRO A 249 -31.42 -1.71 1.65
N GLN A 250 -31.78 -2.63 2.56
CA GLN A 250 -31.65 -2.44 4.01
C GLN A 250 -30.22 -2.67 4.54
N CYS A 251 -29.28 -3.13 3.71
CA CYS A 251 -27.88 -3.37 4.08
C CYS A 251 -26.99 -2.23 3.62
N SER A 252 -26.86 -1.19 4.44
CA SER A 252 -26.01 -0.04 4.19
C SER A 252 -25.29 0.38 5.47
N CYS A 253 -24.08 0.95 5.33
CA CYS A 253 -23.34 1.51 6.46
C CYS A 253 -23.88 2.88 6.93
N ARG A 254 -24.84 3.42 6.20
CA ARG A 254 -25.50 4.71 6.46
C ARG A 254 -27.01 4.54 6.41
N LYS A 255 -27.73 5.25 7.27
CA LYS A 255 -29.20 5.27 7.25
C LYS A 255 -29.72 6.03 6.02
N PRO A 256 -30.91 5.69 5.51
CA PRO A 256 -31.56 6.48 4.46
C PRO A 256 -31.68 7.96 4.88
N GLY A 257 -31.26 8.88 4.00
CA GLY A 257 -31.30 10.32 4.26
C GLY A 257 -30.15 10.89 5.13
N GLN A 258 -29.28 10.05 5.70
CA GLN A 258 -28.12 10.50 6.49
C GLN A 258 -26.93 10.83 5.58
N SER A 259 -26.15 11.86 5.92
CA SER A 259 -24.89 12.17 5.22
C SER A 259 -23.75 11.24 5.65
N TRP A 260 -22.69 11.10 4.83
CA TRP A 260 -21.53 10.26 5.21
C TRP A 260 -20.72 10.88 6.35
N SER A 261 -20.62 12.20 6.42
CA SER A 261 -19.97 12.91 7.54
C SER A 261 -20.69 12.65 8.85
N GLU A 262 -22.03 12.65 8.86
CA GLU A 262 -22.79 12.30 10.07
C GLU A 262 -22.67 10.82 10.44
N ALA A 263 -22.60 9.93 9.44
CA ALA A 263 -22.50 8.49 9.69
C ALA A 263 -21.14 8.08 10.26
N LEU A 264 -20.05 8.78 9.89
CA LEU A 264 -18.68 8.36 10.22
C LEU A 264 -18.04 9.12 11.38
N VAL A 265 -18.79 9.95 12.12
CA VAL A 265 -18.28 10.74 13.26
C VAL A 265 -17.50 9.89 14.28
N ASP A 266 -17.98 8.67 14.57
CA ASP A 266 -17.31 7.78 15.52
C ASP A 266 -16.00 7.22 14.95
N ALA A 267 -15.96 6.89 13.66
CA ALA A 267 -14.73 6.45 12.99
C ALA A 267 -13.69 7.58 12.95
N GLU A 268 -14.12 8.82 12.68
CA GLU A 268 -13.24 9.99 12.72
C GLU A 268 -12.63 10.21 14.11
N ARG A 269 -13.43 10.03 15.16
CA ARG A 269 -12.95 10.11 16.55
C ARG A 269 -11.91 9.04 16.86
N LEU A 270 -12.16 7.77 16.50
CA LEU A 270 -11.24 6.67 16.74
C LEU A 270 -9.91 6.85 16.00
N LEU A 271 -9.97 7.32 14.74
CA LEU A 271 -8.78 7.61 13.94
C LEU A 271 -8.00 8.82 14.49
N GLY A 272 -8.70 9.82 15.04
CA GLY A 272 -8.12 11.03 15.61
C GLY A 272 -7.48 10.86 16.98
N GLN A 273 -8.00 9.98 17.83
CA GLN A 273 -7.47 9.74 19.17
C GLN A 273 -6.24 8.82 19.18
N GLY A 274 -6.04 8.01 18.13
CA GLY A 274 -5.03 6.95 18.10
C GLY A 274 -3.60 7.34 17.69
N ARG A 275 -3.34 8.58 17.25
CA ARG A 275 -2.04 8.96 16.66
C ARG A 275 -1.34 10.04 17.47
N LYS A 276 -0.21 9.68 18.09
CA LYS A 276 0.79 10.65 18.59
C LYS A 276 1.40 11.39 17.38
N GLY A 277 0.78 12.49 16.95
CA GLY A 277 1.32 13.35 15.90
C GLY A 277 0.29 13.92 14.92
N ASP A 278 -0.90 13.33 14.81
CA ASP A 278 -1.95 13.86 13.93
C ASP A 278 -2.87 14.78 14.76
N ILE A 279 -2.98 16.05 14.35
CA ILE A 279 -3.89 17.01 14.97
C ILE A 279 -5.18 16.97 14.16
N ILE A 280 -6.27 16.50 14.77
CA ILE A 280 -7.60 16.71 14.21
C ILE A 280 -7.94 18.18 14.36
N VAL A 281 -8.11 18.87 13.24
CA VAL A 281 -8.49 20.28 13.21
C VAL A 281 -10.00 20.35 13.37
N THR A 282 -10.47 20.40 14.62
CA THR A 282 -11.85 20.78 14.93
C THR A 282 -12.03 22.29 14.66
N PRO A 283 -13.26 22.82 14.53
CA PRO A 283 -13.49 24.26 14.36
C PRO A 283 -12.80 25.09 15.45
N GLU A 284 -12.86 24.62 16.70
CA GLU A 284 -12.23 25.27 17.85
C GLU A 284 -10.70 25.21 17.74
N LYS A 285 -10.16 24.07 17.29
CA LYS A 285 -8.71 23.93 17.09
C LYS A 285 -8.22 24.75 15.89
N ALA A 286 -9.03 24.89 14.84
CA ALA A 286 -8.74 25.74 13.70
C ALA A 286 -8.66 27.20 14.12
N GLU A 287 -9.58 27.65 14.98
CA GLU A 287 -9.54 28.99 15.54
C GLU A 287 -8.31 29.19 16.43
N GLU A 288 -7.99 28.23 17.29
CA GLU A 288 -6.77 28.25 18.11
C GLU A 288 -5.49 28.34 17.25
N LEU A 289 -5.41 27.56 16.17
CA LEU A 289 -4.28 27.58 15.24
C LEU A 289 -4.23 28.84 14.37
N SER A 290 -5.37 29.52 14.18
CA SER A 290 -5.49 30.77 13.42
C SER A 290 -5.19 32.01 14.27
N ARG A 291 -5.19 31.88 15.60
CA ARG A 291 -4.76 32.97 16.48
C ARG A 291 -3.23 33.16 16.37
N PRO A 292 -2.73 34.39 16.20
CA PRO A 292 -1.30 34.64 16.16
C PRO A 292 -0.66 34.18 17.46
N GLN A 293 0.32 33.27 17.38
CA GLN A 293 1.07 32.82 18.54
C GLN A 293 1.76 34.03 19.17
N GLN A 294 1.37 34.36 20.41
CA GLN A 294 2.05 35.40 21.17
C GLN A 294 3.51 34.98 21.37
N PRO A 295 4.50 35.81 20.98
CA PRO A 295 5.90 35.50 21.20
C PRO A 295 6.16 35.40 22.70
N GLY A 296 6.33 34.17 23.21
CA GLY A 296 6.67 33.92 24.62
C GLY A 296 6.14 32.62 25.22
N GLN A 297 5.08 32.01 24.67
CA GLN A 297 4.45 30.84 25.33
C GLN A 297 5.20 29.51 25.11
N ALA A 298 6.02 29.39 24.05
CA ALA A 298 6.88 28.21 23.83
C ALA A 298 8.01 28.06 24.87
N ALA A 299 8.30 29.11 25.66
CA ALA A 299 9.39 29.09 26.63
C ALA A 299 8.99 28.54 28.02
N GLN A 300 7.69 28.45 28.35
CA GLN A 300 7.25 28.06 29.70
C GLN A 300 7.08 26.56 29.94
N LEU A 301 7.16 25.71 28.90
CA LEU A 301 7.10 24.25 29.06
C LEU A 301 8.47 23.60 29.34
N LYS A 302 9.57 24.35 29.27
CA LYS A 302 10.92 23.87 29.62
C LYS A 302 11.38 24.44 30.96
N GLY A 303 10.63 24.17 32.03
CA GLY A 303 10.98 24.72 33.35
C GLY A 303 10.39 24.06 34.59
N LYS A 304 9.54 23.04 34.48
CA LYS A 304 9.05 22.32 35.66
C LYS A 304 9.94 21.12 35.93
N LYS A 305 10.86 21.28 36.89
CA LYS A 305 11.56 20.18 37.57
C LYS A 305 10.56 19.06 37.84
N ARG A 306 10.95 17.81 37.54
CA ARG A 306 10.23 16.58 37.90
C ARG A 306 10.02 16.56 39.42
N GLY A 307 8.89 17.09 39.88
CA GLY A 307 8.35 16.78 41.19
C GLY A 307 7.88 15.33 41.18
N LYS A 308 8.15 14.60 42.27
CA LYS A 308 7.58 13.26 42.50
C LYS A 308 6.08 13.29 42.20
N ALA A 309 5.61 12.32 41.43
CA ALA A 309 4.19 12.12 41.19
C ALA A 309 3.49 11.92 42.54
N THR A 310 2.78 12.95 42.99
CA THR A 310 1.76 12.78 44.01
C THR A 310 0.67 11.90 43.42
N ALA A 311 0.26 10.87 44.15
CA ALA A 311 -0.80 9.96 43.74
C ALA A 311 -2.05 10.75 43.30
N PHE A 312 -2.70 10.27 42.25
CA PHE A 312 -3.96 10.82 41.76
C PHE A 312 -4.99 10.79 42.89
N ASP A 313 -5.48 11.96 43.31
CA ASP A 313 -6.56 12.10 44.27
C ASP A 313 -7.89 12.30 43.51
N PRO A 314 -8.79 11.29 43.49
CA PRO A 314 -10.08 11.37 42.82
C PRO A 314 -10.98 12.48 43.37
N GLN A 315 -10.81 12.86 44.64
CA GLN A 315 -11.64 13.89 45.28
C GLN A 315 -11.23 15.29 44.85
N ALA A 316 -9.92 15.54 44.71
CA ALA A 316 -9.41 16.79 44.15
C ALA A 316 -9.87 16.99 42.70
N MET A 317 -9.89 15.92 41.89
CA MET A 317 -10.40 15.96 40.51
C MET A 317 -11.90 16.26 40.46
N LYS A 318 -12.70 15.62 41.31
CA LYS A 318 -14.14 15.87 41.38
C LYS A 318 -14.45 17.32 41.76
N LYS A 319 -13.71 17.89 42.71
CA LYS A 319 -13.86 19.29 43.13
C LYS A 319 -13.52 20.27 42.00
N LEU A 320 -12.43 20.02 41.27
CA LEU A 320 -12.05 20.82 40.10
C LEU A 320 -13.11 20.76 39.00
N LEU A 321 -13.67 19.57 38.73
CA LEU A 321 -14.71 19.40 37.73
C LEU A 321 -16.00 20.13 38.11
N GLU A 322 -16.33 20.15 39.41
CA GLU A 322 -17.50 20.86 39.93
C GLU A 322 -17.31 22.38 39.92
N GLU A 323 -16.10 22.88 40.21
CA GLU A 323 -15.75 24.30 40.08
C GLU A 323 -15.80 24.76 38.62
N GLN A 324 -15.28 23.96 37.67
CA GLN A 324 -15.35 24.24 36.24
C GLN A 324 -16.79 24.23 35.72
N LYS A 325 -17.61 23.29 36.18
CA LYS A 325 -19.03 23.24 35.82
C LYS A 325 -19.77 24.49 36.30
N ARG A 326 -19.53 24.93 37.55
CA ARG A 326 -20.13 26.16 38.08
C ARG A 326 -19.69 27.41 37.31
N ALA A 327 -18.43 27.46 36.87
CA ALA A 327 -17.94 28.56 36.04
C ALA A 327 -18.60 28.58 34.66
N ALA A 328 -18.74 27.43 34.01
CA ALA A 328 -19.43 27.30 32.72
C ALA A 328 -20.93 27.61 32.83
N ASP A 329 -21.59 27.18 33.90
CA ASP A 329 -23.00 27.48 34.16
C ASP A 329 -23.19 29.00 34.35
N ALA A 330 -22.31 29.66 35.11
CA ALA A 330 -22.34 31.12 35.31
C ALA A 330 -22.03 31.93 34.04
N GLU A 331 -21.17 31.42 33.15
CA GLU A 331 -20.91 32.02 31.84
C GLU A 331 -22.14 31.91 30.94
N SER A 332 -22.78 30.73 30.91
CA SER A 332 -24.02 30.51 30.15
C SER A 332 -25.18 31.38 30.63
N GLU A 333 -25.26 31.67 31.94
CA GLU A 333 -26.23 32.60 32.50
C GLU A 333 -25.99 34.03 32.04
N ARG A 334 -24.72 34.47 32.00
CA ARG A 334 -24.35 35.79 31.49
C ARG A 334 -24.69 35.95 30.00
N GLU A 335 -24.45 34.91 29.20
CA GLU A 335 -24.81 34.91 27.77
C GLU A 335 -26.33 34.99 27.56
N ARG A 336 -27.12 34.27 28.38
CA ARG A 336 -28.59 34.38 28.37
C ARG A 336 -29.07 35.78 28.75
N ASP A 337 -28.47 36.41 29.75
CA ASP A 337 -28.79 37.77 30.19
C ASP A 337 -28.42 38.83 29.13
N ILE A 338 -27.31 38.64 28.42
CA ILE A 338 -26.91 39.50 27.29
C ILE A 338 -27.89 39.33 26.13
N GLY A 339 -28.29 38.08 25.82
CA GLY A 339 -29.29 37.79 24.79
C GLY A 339 -30.67 38.39 25.10
N ALA A 340 -31.08 38.41 26.38
CA ALA A 340 -32.33 39.03 26.82
C ALA A 340 -32.31 40.57 26.76
N ARG A 341 -31.13 41.19 26.76
CA ARG A 341 -30.92 42.65 26.65
C ARG A 341 -30.52 43.11 25.25
N ALA A 342 -30.36 42.18 24.31
CA ALA A 342 -30.04 42.51 22.93
C ALA A 342 -31.23 43.27 22.31
N PRO A 343 -31.02 44.48 21.75
CA PRO A 343 -32.09 45.22 21.09
C PRO A 343 -32.57 44.44 19.87
N THR A 344 -33.79 43.90 19.91
CA THR A 344 -34.45 43.33 18.73
C THR A 344 -34.78 44.48 17.78
N ALA A 345 -34.19 44.46 16.59
CA ALA A 345 -34.48 45.44 15.55
C ALA A 345 -35.99 45.46 15.26
N GLY A 346 -36.62 46.62 15.42
CA GLY A 346 -38.04 46.82 15.17
C GLY A 346 -38.38 46.76 13.68
N ASP A 347 -39.58 46.27 13.38
CA ASP A 347 -40.21 46.21 12.06
C ASP A 347 -40.45 47.60 11.47
N GLN A 348 -39.41 48.26 10.95
CA GLN A 348 -39.56 49.39 10.04
C GLN A 348 -38.95 49.07 8.67
N GLN A 349 -39.88 48.61 7.84
CA GLN A 349 -39.86 48.45 6.40
C GLN A 349 -39.28 49.68 5.68
N SER A 350 -38.08 49.54 5.11
CA SER A 350 -37.55 50.46 4.09
C SER A 350 -37.90 49.93 2.71
N GLY A 351 -39.00 50.43 2.15
CA GLY A 351 -39.34 50.27 0.74
C GLY A 351 -38.28 50.94 -0.13
N ILE A 352 -37.64 50.15 -0.99
CA ILE A 352 -36.77 50.65 -2.05
C ILE A 352 -37.65 50.83 -3.30
N ASP A 353 -37.95 52.08 -3.61
CA ASP A 353 -38.65 52.53 -4.82
C ASP A 353 -37.71 52.42 -6.03
N PHE A 354 -37.96 51.46 -6.92
CA PHE A 354 -37.28 51.35 -8.21
C PHE A 354 -38.04 52.20 -9.24
N ARG A 355 -37.70 53.49 -9.33
CA ARG A 355 -38.12 54.34 -10.45
C ARG A 355 -37.16 54.12 -11.62
N ARG A 356 -37.72 53.66 -12.74
CA ARG A 356 -37.06 53.41 -14.01
C ARG A 356 -37.41 54.59 -14.93
N ASP A 357 -36.40 55.40 -15.27
CA ASP A 357 -36.39 56.29 -16.44
C ASP A 357 -35.02 56.15 -17.12
#